data_AF-A0A3M2E819-F1
#
_entry.id   AF-A0A3M2E819-F1
#
_cell.length_a   1.000
_cell.length_b   1.000
_cell.length_c   1.000
_cell.angle_alpha   90.00
_cell.angle_beta   90.00
_cell.angle_gamma   90.00
#
_symmetry.space_group_name_H-M   'P 1'
#
loop_
_entity.id
_entity.type
_entity.pdbx_description
1 polymer ?
#
loop_
_entity_poly.entity_id
_entity_poly.type
_entity_poly.pdbx_seq_one_letter_code
_entity_poly.pdbx_strand_id
1 'polypeptide(L)'
;KHCAMSILYALQHVGYLIPPQADAGWVGEAGPGPSYADEGSGGPQNDFTQRNTTFMTWNLMHMARLLRAAGGIPAHGNQRGAWEEGCRFDHPNPEYR
;
A
#
# COMPACT_ATOMS: atom_id res chain seq x y z
N LYS A 1 13.03 -5.64 -1.45
CA LYS A 1 11.87 -6.56 -1.37
C LYS A 1 11.56 -7.01 0.06
N HIS A 2 12.49 -7.67 0.79
CA HIS A 2 12.21 -8.14 2.16
C HIS A 2 11.74 -7.03 3.13
N CYS A 3 12.44 -5.89 3.15
CA CYS A 3 12.08 -4.76 4.00
C CYS A 3 10.68 -4.20 3.70
N ALA A 4 10.38 -3.97 2.41
CA ALA A 4 9.10 -3.41 1.98
C ALA A 4 7.91 -4.28 2.39
N MET A 5 8.02 -5.62 2.29
CA MET A 5 6.93 -6.53 2.69
C MET A 5 6.51 -6.31 4.15
N SER A 6 7.47 -6.35 5.08
CA SER A 6 7.17 -6.20 6.51
C SER A 6 6.65 -4.81 6.85
N ILE A 7 7.23 -3.76 6.24
CA ILE A 7 6.80 -2.38 6.48
C ILE A 7 5.38 -2.15 5.96
N LEU A 8 5.10 -2.53 4.72
CA LEU A 8 3.77 -2.29 4.11
C LEU A 8 2.68 -3.09 4.85
N TYR A 9 2.98 -4.31 5.28
CA TYR A 9 2.06 -5.10 6.11
C TYR A 9 1.82 -4.46 7.48
N ALA A 10 2.87 -3.94 8.14
CA ALA A 10 2.72 -3.22 9.40
C ALA A 10 1.91 -1.92 9.23
N LEU A 11 2.14 -1.16 8.15
CA LEU A 11 1.39 0.06 7.84
C LEU A 11 -0.10 -0.24 7.60
N GLN A 12 -0.43 -1.36 6.97
CA GLN A 12 -1.81 -1.80 6.80
C GLN A 12 -2.54 -1.95 8.14
N HIS A 13 -1.89 -2.51 9.16
CA HIS A 13 -2.50 -2.69 10.48
C HIS A 13 -2.83 -1.39 11.22
N VAL A 14 -2.13 -0.30 10.92
CA VAL A 14 -2.40 1.02 11.50
C VAL A 14 -3.31 1.88 10.62
N GLY A 15 -3.85 1.33 9.53
CA GLY A 15 -4.90 1.95 8.70
C GLY A 15 -4.43 2.55 7.38
N TYR A 16 -3.19 2.33 6.95
CA TYR A 16 -2.78 2.70 5.59
C TYR A 16 -3.39 1.75 4.57
N LEU A 17 -3.79 2.30 3.43
CA LEU A 17 -4.21 1.50 2.29
C LEU A 17 -3.08 1.42 1.26
N ILE A 18 -2.71 0.19 0.92
CA ILE A 18 -1.55 -0.10 0.07
C ILE A 18 -2.04 -0.42 -1.35
N PRO A 19 -1.78 0.44 -2.36
CA PRO A 19 -2.18 0.17 -3.74
C PRO A 19 -1.26 -0.87 -4.42
N PRO A 20 -1.58 -1.33 -5.65
CA PRO A 20 -0.66 -2.14 -6.43
C PRO A 20 0.70 -1.46 -6.62
N GLN A 21 1.80 -2.23 -6.59
CA GLN A 21 3.16 -1.74 -6.82
C GLN A 21 3.51 -0.52 -5.93
N ALA A 22 3.24 -0.63 -4.63
CA ALA A 22 3.46 0.44 -3.64
C ALA A 22 4.90 0.57 -3.13
N ASP A 23 5.85 -0.18 -3.71
CA ASP A 23 7.27 -0.07 -3.38
C ASP A 23 8.13 0.09 -4.63
N ALA A 24 9.17 0.91 -4.49
CA ALA A 24 10.24 1.06 -5.45
C ALA A 24 11.56 1.18 -4.69
N GLY A 25 12.64 0.73 -5.31
CA GLY A 25 13.96 0.80 -4.71
C GLY A 25 15.06 0.61 -5.74
N TRP A 26 16.25 1.02 -5.34
CA TRP A 26 17.49 0.77 -6.06
C TRP A 26 18.43 -0.03 -5.17
N VAL A 27 19.17 -0.95 -5.77
CA VAL A 27 20.20 -1.73 -5.11
C VAL A 27 21.41 -1.74 -6.04
N GLY A 28 22.55 -1.27 -5.54
CA GLY A 28 23.81 -1.29 -6.27
C GLY A 28 24.40 -2.70 -6.35
N GLU A 29 25.57 -2.79 -6.99
CA GLU A 29 26.35 -4.03 -7.06
C GLU A 29 26.74 -4.54 -5.67
N ALA A 30 26.95 -5.85 -5.55
CA ALA A 30 27.31 -6.48 -4.29
C ALA A 30 28.67 -5.96 -3.80
N GLY A 31 28.68 -5.30 -2.63
CA GLY A 31 29.90 -4.79 -1.99
C GLY A 31 29.71 -3.37 -1.42
N PRO A 32 30.79 -2.75 -0.92
CA PRO A 32 30.78 -1.34 -0.52
C PRO A 32 30.79 -0.45 -1.77
N GLY A 33 29.67 -0.47 -2.50
CA GLY A 33 29.46 0.36 -3.68
C GLY A 33 29.02 1.78 -3.34
N PRO A 34 29.00 2.68 -4.33
CA PRO A 34 28.47 4.02 -4.18
C PRO A 34 26.98 4.00 -3.79
N SER A 35 26.55 5.02 -3.05
CA SER A 35 25.14 5.26 -2.74
C SER A 35 24.39 5.78 -3.96
N TYR A 36 23.05 5.73 -3.91
CA TYR A 36 22.18 6.06 -5.05
C TYR A 36 22.49 7.39 -5.76
N ALA A 37 22.89 8.44 -5.03
CA ALA A 37 23.14 9.76 -5.61
C ALA A 37 24.64 10.08 -5.78
N ASP A 38 25.52 9.15 -5.45
CA ASP A 38 26.96 9.36 -5.57
C ASP A 38 27.37 9.38 -7.05
N GLU A 39 28.45 10.08 -7.34
CA GLU A 39 29.00 10.15 -8.69
C GLU A 39 29.39 8.75 -9.20
N GLY A 40 28.99 8.42 -10.44
CA GLY A 40 29.26 7.12 -11.03
C GLY A 40 28.40 5.95 -10.50
N SER A 41 27.46 6.20 -9.58
CA SER A 41 26.59 5.14 -9.02
C SER A 41 25.64 4.49 -10.04
N GLY A 42 25.27 5.24 -11.09
CA GLY A 42 24.23 4.81 -12.04
C GLY A 42 22.81 4.76 -11.44
N GLY A 43 22.64 5.21 -10.18
CA GLY A 43 21.36 5.17 -9.47
C GLY A 43 20.26 5.95 -10.17
N PRO A 44 20.41 7.27 -10.42
CA PRO A 44 19.37 8.10 -11.00
C PRO A 44 19.06 7.72 -12.45
N GLN A 45 20.00 7.08 -13.15
CA GLN A 45 19.85 6.64 -14.54
C GLN A 45 19.25 5.24 -14.65
N ASN A 46 19.11 4.50 -13.54
CA ASN A 46 18.62 3.14 -13.55
C ASN A 46 17.15 3.07 -14.02
N ASP A 47 16.93 2.55 -15.22
CA ASP A 47 15.59 2.47 -15.84
C ASP A 47 14.59 1.67 -14.99
N PHE A 48 15.03 0.57 -14.39
CA PHE A 48 14.17 -0.25 -13.53
C PHE A 48 13.67 0.55 -12.30
N THR A 49 14.55 1.30 -11.64
CA THR A 49 14.17 2.16 -10.51
C THR A 49 13.27 3.29 -10.98
N GLN A 50 13.61 4.02 -12.06
CA GLN A 50 12.80 5.12 -12.56
C GLN A 50 11.38 4.67 -12.94
N ARG A 51 11.26 3.54 -13.66
CA ARG A 51 9.98 2.97 -14.07
C ARG A 51 9.11 2.59 -12.87
N ASN A 52 9.66 1.85 -11.91
CA ASN A 52 8.89 1.41 -10.75
C ASN A 52 8.53 2.59 -9.82
N THR A 53 9.42 3.56 -9.64
CA THR A 53 9.11 4.79 -8.90
C THR A 53 7.96 5.54 -9.58
N THR A 54 7.98 5.67 -10.90
CA THR A 54 6.90 6.30 -11.66
C THR A 54 5.56 5.59 -11.44
N PHE A 55 5.54 4.27 -11.57
CA PHE A 55 4.31 3.48 -11.38
C PHE A 55 3.79 3.55 -9.95
N MET A 56 4.67 3.39 -8.96
CA MET A 56 4.35 3.53 -7.55
C MET A 56 3.74 4.90 -7.25
N THR A 57 4.34 5.98 -7.74
CA THR A 57 3.84 7.34 -7.52
C THR A 57 2.45 7.54 -8.12
N TRP A 58 2.21 7.09 -9.36
CA TRP A 58 0.88 7.18 -9.96
C TRP A 58 -0.17 6.38 -9.17
N ASN A 59 0.15 5.14 -8.78
CA ASN A 59 -0.76 4.30 -8.01
C ASN A 59 -1.10 4.91 -6.64
N LEU A 60 -0.11 5.48 -5.94
CA LEU A 60 -0.32 6.20 -4.69
C LEU A 60 -1.19 7.44 -4.87
N MET A 61 -0.92 8.27 -5.88
CA MET A 61 -1.71 9.47 -6.17
C MET A 61 -3.16 9.13 -6.53
N HIS A 62 -3.38 8.11 -7.35
CA HIS A 62 -4.72 7.65 -7.71
C HIS A 62 -5.47 7.16 -6.48
N MET A 63 -4.84 6.33 -5.65
CA MET A 63 -5.45 5.79 -4.44
C MET A 63 -5.80 6.89 -3.43
N ALA A 64 -4.87 7.81 -3.20
CA ALA A 64 -5.10 8.96 -2.32
C ALA A 64 -6.27 9.82 -2.80
N ARG A 65 -6.38 10.05 -4.11
CA ARG A 65 -7.48 10.83 -4.69
C ARG A 65 -8.82 10.12 -4.56
N LEU A 66 -8.87 8.80 -4.77
CA LEU A 66 -10.08 7.99 -4.57
C LEU A 66 -10.54 8.02 -3.11
N LEU A 67 -9.63 7.80 -2.16
CA LEU A 67 -9.93 7.86 -0.73
C LEU A 67 -10.43 9.24 -0.31
N ARG A 68 -9.77 10.31 -0.77
CA ARG A 68 -10.21 11.69 -0.49
C ARG A 68 -11.61 11.95 -1.05
N ALA A 69 -11.90 11.52 -2.27
CA ALA A 69 -13.19 11.72 -2.90
C ALA A 69 -14.32 10.94 -2.20
N ALA A 70 -14.02 9.74 -1.69
CA ALA A 70 -14.98 8.90 -0.96
C ALA A 70 -15.16 9.29 0.51
N GLY A 71 -14.31 10.17 1.07
CA GLY A 71 -14.28 10.46 2.50
C GLY A 71 -13.67 9.32 3.34
N GLY A 72 -12.81 8.50 2.74
CA GLY A 72 -12.23 7.30 3.35
C GLY A 72 -12.91 6.01 2.93
N ILE A 73 -12.61 4.92 3.64
CA ILE A 73 -13.31 3.63 3.47
C ILE A 73 -14.61 3.67 4.28
N PRO A 74 -15.78 3.35 3.69
CA PRO A 74 -17.03 3.30 4.43
C PRO A 74 -16.95 2.36 5.64
N ALA A 75 -17.46 2.80 6.79
CA ALA A 75 -17.42 2.01 8.01
C ALA A 75 -18.39 0.81 7.98
N HIS A 76 -19.46 0.89 7.18
CA HIS A 76 -20.48 -0.16 7.09
C HIS A 76 -19.84 -1.54 6.79
N GLY A 77 -20.23 -2.57 7.54
CA GLY A 77 -19.61 -3.90 7.45
C GLY A 77 -18.39 -4.11 8.37
N ASN A 78 -17.83 -3.05 8.95
CA ASN A 78 -16.70 -3.11 9.89
C ASN A 78 -17.02 -2.40 11.21
N GLN A 79 -18.26 -2.54 11.70
CA GLN A 79 -18.76 -1.89 12.90
C GLN A 79 -19.00 -2.93 14.01
N ARG A 80 -18.07 -3.01 14.96
CA ARG A 80 -18.16 -3.97 16.08
C ARG A 80 -19.42 -3.80 16.94
N GLY A 81 -19.81 -2.56 17.26
CA GLY A 81 -21.01 -2.30 18.06
C GLY A 81 -22.29 -2.81 17.38
N ALA A 82 -22.48 -2.48 16.10
CA ALA A 82 -23.61 -2.97 15.32
C ALA A 82 -23.62 -4.51 15.21
N TRP A 83 -22.44 -5.14 15.13
CA TRP A 83 -22.32 -6.60 15.17
C TRP A 83 -22.79 -7.19 16.50
N GLU A 84 -22.40 -6.58 17.62
CA GLU A 84 -22.83 -6.96 18.98
C GLU A 84 -24.34 -6.75 19.17
N GLU A 85 -24.94 -5.77 18.49
CA GLU A 85 -26.39 -5.51 18.42
C GLU A 85 -27.16 -6.46 17.48
N GLY A 86 -26.47 -7.41 16.84
CA GLY A 86 -27.09 -8.43 15.99
C GLY A 86 -27.17 -8.06 14.50
N CYS A 87 -26.64 -6.92 14.07
CA CYS A 87 -26.53 -6.61 12.65
C CYS A 87 -25.59 -7.61 11.95
N ARG A 88 -25.98 -8.03 10.73
CA ARG A 88 -25.22 -9.01 9.94
C ARG A 88 -24.87 -8.54 8.54
N PHE A 89 -25.03 -7.24 8.24
CA PHE A 89 -24.52 -6.58 7.02
C PHE A 89 -24.78 -7.41 5.74
N ASP A 90 -26.05 -7.74 5.51
CA ASP A 90 -26.54 -8.56 4.38
C ASP A 90 -26.10 -10.04 4.37
N HIS A 91 -25.38 -10.52 5.40
CA HIS A 91 -25.15 -11.95 5.56
C HIS A 91 -26.49 -12.66 5.80
N PRO A 92 -26.80 -13.75 5.07
CA PRO A 92 -28.05 -14.47 5.23
C PRO A 92 -28.23 -14.91 6.68
N ASN A 93 -29.38 -14.59 7.27
CA ASN A 93 -29.73 -15.02 8.62
C ASN A 93 -30.29 -16.45 8.56
N PRO A 94 -29.60 -17.47 9.11
CA PRO A 94 -30.06 -18.85 9.07
C PRO A 94 -31.29 -19.11 9.96
N GLU A 95 -31.68 -18.19 10.84
CA GLU A 95 -32.81 -18.37 11.77
C GLU A 95 -34.19 -18.03 11.17
N TYR A 96 -34.24 -17.49 9.95
CA TYR A 96 -35.48 -17.36 9.17
C TYR A 96 -35.54 -18.46 8.11
N ARG A 97 -35.88 -19.68 8.55
CA ARG A 97 -36.43 -20.75 7.71
C ARG A 97 -37.62 -21.38 8.41
#